data_AF-A0A7W7ZZB2-F1
#
_entry.id   AF-A0A7W7ZZB2-F1
#
_cell.length_a   1.000
_cell.length_b   1.000
_cell.length_c   1.000
_cell.angle_alpha   90.00
_cell.angle_beta   90.00
_cell.angle_gamma   90.00
#
_symmetry.space_group_name_H-M   'P 1'
#
loop_
_entity.id
_entity.type
_entity.pdbx_description
1 polymer ?
#
loop_
_entity_poly.entity_id
_entity_poly.type
_entity_poly.pdbx_seq_one_letter_code
_entity_poly.pdbx_strand_id
1 'polypeptide(L)'
;MFTLDLRERPFTDRGSRLLVMAADDGSLWIARALYETRLGETAVLTGLRLFRGDHELPVRQALPDRIDFEDGVSLAFADPETLVLTGTGARAVWDQGEAAVEGTFTLVGEGVHEDVPEKAAERWAAWFAKLPAVREDLRERAQMAWWTLAVNLIDIRGRESLVPSKYGYVGLWNWDSYFHAIALRHAEPELAREQIRILLDNQREDGLIPDVVHDHGSLAETTDLPRSDLARLAEHVGGEPLREVVPVTKPPLTAWAVWKIHEAAPDRGFLEEVYPKLVRSQEWWFERSDPDGDGLAEYLHPYSSGLDDSPIWDHGPRAEPPDLNSYLAFQYDRLADIAAELGRPEAADWRARAQALTDLMVGRRWTGARFRTLVGEVVAEVRTPLDLMPLFTGRLPKEVADRLVADLRSPSFWGERPVPTVAFDDPRHDPDAMWRGPVWLNVNYLLADGLRRSGYGEAADALVARTLAMVRDGGGLYEYWNPETGRKAKRATTGFGWSAALFLDLAITSPA
;
A
#
# COMPACT_ATOMS: atom_id res chain seq x y z
N MET A 1 7.15 -23.70 4.10
CA MET A 1 6.76 -22.60 3.21
C MET A 1 5.33 -22.84 2.76
N PHE A 2 4.55 -21.79 2.57
CA PHE A 2 3.21 -21.87 1.99
C PHE A 2 3.30 -22.13 0.49
N THR A 3 2.20 -22.60 -0.11
CA THR A 3 2.09 -22.81 -1.57
C THR A 3 1.47 -21.60 -2.25
N LEU A 4 1.98 -21.26 -3.44
CA LEU A 4 1.43 -20.21 -4.28
C LEU A 4 0.28 -20.76 -5.13
N ASP A 5 -0.76 -19.93 -5.30
CA ASP A 5 -1.77 -20.13 -6.33
C ASP A 5 -1.35 -19.26 -7.51
N LEU A 6 -0.82 -19.86 -8.57
CA LEU A 6 -0.26 -19.15 -9.74
C LEU A 6 -1.30 -18.35 -10.55
N ARG A 7 -2.60 -18.48 -10.25
CA ARG A 7 -3.67 -17.67 -10.87
C ARG A 7 -3.92 -16.38 -10.09
N GLU A 8 -3.84 -16.46 -8.75
CA GLU A 8 -4.04 -15.29 -7.89
C GLU A 8 -2.73 -14.58 -7.53
N ARG A 9 -1.61 -15.32 -7.51
CA ARG A 9 -0.30 -14.91 -6.99
C ARG A 9 0.80 -15.47 -7.91
N PRO A 10 1.38 -14.63 -8.76
CA PRO A 10 2.36 -15.05 -9.73
C PRO A 10 3.63 -15.44 -9.00
N PHE A 11 4.32 -16.46 -9.52
CA PHE A 11 5.67 -16.75 -9.08
C PHE A 11 6.61 -15.70 -9.67
N THR A 12 7.40 -15.07 -8.81
CA THR A 12 8.33 -13.98 -9.15
C THR A 12 9.40 -13.90 -8.06
N ASP A 13 10.48 -13.15 -8.31
CA ASP A 13 11.57 -12.96 -7.35
C ASP A 13 11.75 -11.48 -6.98
N ARG A 14 12.45 -11.22 -5.87
CA ARG A 14 12.87 -9.86 -5.47
C ARG A 14 13.70 -9.23 -6.58
N GLY A 15 13.38 -7.98 -6.94
CA GLY A 15 14.04 -7.25 -8.01
C GLY A 15 13.53 -7.60 -9.41
N SER A 16 12.90 -8.76 -9.60
CA SER A 16 12.44 -9.21 -10.91
C SER A 16 11.25 -8.41 -11.40
N ARG A 17 11.13 -8.20 -12.71
CA ARG A 17 9.86 -7.77 -13.33
C ARG A 17 9.11 -8.92 -14.00
N LEU A 18 9.69 -10.11 -14.04
CA LEU A 18 9.04 -11.29 -14.62
C LEU A 18 8.01 -11.86 -13.65
N LEU A 19 6.84 -12.16 -14.18
CA LEU A 19 5.74 -12.82 -13.49
C LEU A 19 5.42 -14.12 -14.21
N VAL A 20 5.51 -15.26 -13.50
CA VAL A 20 5.07 -16.57 -14.00
C VAL A 20 3.68 -16.86 -13.45
N MET A 21 2.73 -17.05 -14.35
CA MET A 21 1.31 -17.20 -14.04
C MET A 21 0.75 -18.46 -14.70
N ALA A 22 -0.30 -19.04 -14.11
CA ALA A 22 -1.04 -20.14 -14.71
C ALA A 22 -2.25 -19.64 -15.50
N ALA A 23 -2.46 -20.19 -16.69
CA ALA A 23 -3.67 -20.02 -17.48
C ALA A 23 -4.78 -20.99 -17.05
N ASP A 24 -5.99 -20.79 -17.59
CA ASP A 24 -7.15 -21.63 -17.29
C ASP A 24 -6.95 -23.09 -17.72
N ASP A 25 -6.19 -23.31 -18.80
CA ASP A 25 -5.89 -24.62 -19.37
C ASP A 25 -4.72 -25.35 -18.68
N GLY A 26 -4.15 -24.75 -17.62
CA GLY A 26 -3.02 -25.28 -16.85
C GLY A 26 -1.64 -24.94 -17.39
N SER A 27 -1.52 -24.36 -18.59
CA SER A 27 -0.24 -23.90 -19.12
C SER A 27 0.28 -22.70 -18.31
N LEU A 28 1.60 -22.51 -18.31
CA LEU A 28 2.21 -21.30 -17.73
C LEU A 28 2.45 -20.24 -18.80
N TRP A 29 2.39 -18.98 -18.38
CA TRP A 29 2.82 -17.85 -19.19
C TRP A 29 3.62 -16.88 -18.35
N ILE A 30 4.50 -16.14 -19.03
CA ILE A 30 5.48 -15.25 -18.43
C ILE A 30 5.25 -13.86 -19.03
N ALA A 31 5.14 -12.84 -18.17
CA ALA A 31 5.00 -11.44 -18.59
C ALA A 31 5.91 -10.53 -17.78
N ARG A 32 6.12 -9.31 -18.29
CA ARG A 32 6.87 -8.26 -17.59
C ARG A 32 5.93 -7.23 -16.96
N ALA A 33 6.07 -7.01 -15.66
CA ALA A 33 5.41 -5.92 -14.95
C ALA A 33 6.08 -4.59 -15.31
N LEU A 34 5.41 -3.77 -16.11
CA LEU A 34 5.86 -2.45 -16.54
C LEU A 34 4.83 -1.39 -16.12
N TYR A 35 5.30 -0.18 -15.82
CA TYR A 35 4.44 0.95 -15.46
C TYR A 35 3.42 1.23 -16.58
N GLU A 36 2.15 1.41 -16.19
CA GLU A 36 1.03 1.73 -17.09
C GLU A 36 0.87 0.83 -18.33
N THR A 37 1.33 -0.42 -18.24
CA THR A 37 1.24 -1.39 -19.34
C THR A 37 0.53 -2.65 -18.88
N ARG A 38 -0.46 -3.11 -19.66
CA ARG A 38 -1.20 -4.34 -19.34
C ARG A 38 -0.29 -5.56 -19.49
N LEU A 39 -0.37 -6.52 -18.56
CA LEU A 39 0.46 -7.73 -18.60
C LEU A 39 0.35 -8.54 -19.90
N GLY A 40 -0.84 -8.55 -20.53
CA GLY A 40 -1.02 -9.22 -21.83
C GLY A 40 -0.23 -8.58 -22.97
N GLU A 41 0.13 -7.30 -22.86
CA GLU A 41 0.93 -6.57 -23.87
C GLU A 41 2.43 -6.76 -23.66
N THR A 42 2.82 -7.34 -22.52
CA THR A 42 4.22 -7.57 -22.10
C THR A 42 4.53 -9.04 -21.94
N ALA A 43 3.76 -9.91 -22.58
CA ALA A 43 3.99 -11.35 -22.59
C ALA A 43 5.36 -11.66 -23.21
N VAL A 44 6.18 -12.37 -22.45
CA VAL A 44 7.50 -12.87 -22.87
C VAL A 44 7.35 -14.27 -23.48
N LEU A 45 6.49 -15.09 -22.88
CA LEU A 45 6.28 -16.48 -23.28
C LEU A 45 4.87 -16.92 -22.88
N THR A 46 4.16 -17.63 -23.77
CA THR A 46 2.80 -18.14 -23.54
C THR A 46 2.71 -19.62 -23.86
N GLY A 47 1.79 -20.33 -23.19
CA GLY A 47 1.51 -21.74 -23.49
C GLY A 47 2.58 -22.72 -23.00
N LEU A 48 3.39 -22.35 -22.00
CA LEU A 48 4.45 -23.22 -21.48
C LEU A 48 3.87 -24.49 -20.87
N ARG A 49 4.29 -25.64 -21.41
CA ARG A 49 4.02 -26.98 -20.90
C ARG A 49 5.30 -27.80 -20.94
N LEU A 50 5.44 -28.73 -20.01
CA LEU A 50 6.58 -29.64 -19.95
C LEU A 50 6.12 -31.06 -20.26
N PHE A 51 6.97 -31.84 -20.92
CA PHE A 51 6.66 -33.21 -21.33
C PHE A 51 7.84 -34.15 -21.10
N ARG A 52 7.55 -35.43 -20.85
CA ARG A 52 8.50 -36.54 -20.96
C ARG A 52 7.93 -37.56 -21.94
N GLY A 53 8.51 -37.63 -23.14
CA GLY A 53 7.85 -38.28 -24.27
C GLY A 53 6.53 -37.56 -24.60
N ASP A 54 5.43 -38.31 -24.58
CA ASP A 54 4.07 -37.80 -24.82
C ASP A 54 3.30 -37.47 -23.53
N HIS A 55 3.90 -37.72 -22.37
CA HIS A 55 3.28 -37.43 -21.07
C HIS A 55 3.56 -35.99 -20.65
N GLU A 56 2.51 -35.21 -20.44
CA GLU A 56 2.61 -33.86 -19.86
C GLU A 56 3.00 -33.94 -18.38
N LEU A 57 3.91 -33.08 -17.95
CA LEU A 57 4.36 -32.92 -16.57
C LEU A 57 3.67 -31.68 -15.98
N PRO A 58 2.50 -31.82 -15.33
CA PRO A 58 1.79 -30.68 -14.78
C PRO A 58 2.56 -30.07 -13.59
N VAL A 59 2.20 -28.84 -13.24
CA VAL A 59 2.69 -28.20 -12.00
C VAL A 59 2.18 -28.99 -10.79
N ARG A 60 3.11 -29.51 -9.99
CA ARG A 60 2.81 -30.23 -8.74
C ARG A 60 2.58 -29.26 -7.59
N GLN A 61 3.44 -28.24 -7.47
CA GLN A 61 3.33 -27.17 -6.49
C GLN A 61 4.14 -25.95 -6.91
N ALA A 62 3.70 -24.77 -6.48
CA ALA A 62 4.50 -23.56 -6.55
C ALA A 62 4.86 -23.11 -5.14
N LEU A 63 6.15 -22.86 -4.92
CA LEU A 63 6.73 -22.38 -3.67
C LEU A 63 7.35 -20.99 -3.89
N PRO A 64 7.64 -20.24 -2.82
CA PRO A 64 8.32 -18.96 -2.91
C PRO A 64 9.61 -18.95 -3.76
N ASP A 65 10.35 -20.06 -3.76
CA ASP A 65 11.68 -20.19 -4.38
C ASP A 65 11.67 -20.90 -5.74
N ARG A 66 10.64 -21.71 -6.04
CA ARG A 66 10.54 -22.47 -7.29
C ARG A 66 9.12 -22.96 -7.59
N ILE A 67 8.88 -23.31 -8.85
CA ILE A 67 7.75 -24.14 -9.28
C ILE A 67 8.26 -25.56 -9.52
N ASP A 68 7.69 -26.53 -8.83
CA ASP A 68 7.98 -27.94 -9.04
C ASP A 68 6.92 -28.54 -9.98
N PHE A 69 7.36 -29.18 -11.04
CA PHE A 69 6.54 -30.01 -11.91
C PHE A 69 6.62 -31.47 -11.46
N GLU A 70 5.78 -32.32 -12.04
CA GLU A 70 5.95 -33.76 -11.88
C GLU A 70 7.31 -34.23 -12.44
N ASP A 71 7.72 -35.44 -12.04
CA ASP A 71 8.87 -36.12 -12.64
C ASP A 71 10.24 -35.43 -12.50
N GLY A 72 10.35 -34.54 -11.51
CA GLY A 72 11.62 -33.96 -11.05
C GLY A 72 12.11 -32.76 -11.86
N VAL A 73 11.22 -32.10 -12.61
CA VAL A 73 11.54 -30.83 -13.28
C VAL A 73 11.11 -29.66 -12.41
N SER A 74 11.92 -28.61 -12.34
CA SER A 74 11.58 -27.37 -11.61
C SER A 74 11.92 -26.13 -12.42
N LEU A 75 11.18 -25.05 -12.19
CA LEU A 75 11.42 -23.71 -12.72
C LEU A 75 11.77 -22.79 -11.54
N ALA A 76 12.90 -22.09 -11.63
CA ALA A 76 13.33 -21.16 -10.59
C ALA A 76 14.03 -19.93 -11.20
N PHE A 77 14.08 -18.85 -10.44
CA PHE A 77 14.87 -17.67 -10.80
C PHE A 77 16.34 -17.90 -10.47
N ALA A 78 17.22 -17.72 -11.46
CA ALA A 78 18.66 -17.67 -11.20
C ALA A 78 19.07 -16.28 -10.67
N ASP A 79 18.45 -15.25 -11.23
CA ASP A 79 18.59 -13.84 -10.88
C ASP A 79 17.29 -13.10 -11.29
N PRO A 80 17.14 -11.78 -11.00
CA PRO A 80 15.93 -11.03 -11.32
C PRO A 80 15.45 -11.07 -12.78
N GLU A 81 16.32 -11.34 -13.75
CA GLU A 81 16.00 -11.32 -15.18
C GLU A 81 16.03 -12.71 -15.83
N THR A 82 16.42 -13.74 -15.09
CA THR A 82 16.68 -15.08 -15.63
C THR A 82 15.82 -16.16 -14.96
N LEU A 83 15.03 -16.86 -15.78
CA LEU A 83 14.27 -18.06 -15.40
C LEU A 83 14.91 -19.30 -15.99
N VAL A 84 15.13 -20.32 -15.15
CA VAL A 84 15.82 -21.55 -15.51
C VAL A 84 14.96 -22.76 -15.18
N LEU A 85 14.83 -23.66 -16.15
CA LEU A 85 14.30 -25.01 -15.97
C LEU A 85 15.45 -25.96 -15.61
N THR A 86 15.25 -26.77 -14.58
CA THR A 86 16.20 -27.81 -14.18
C THR A 86 15.52 -29.17 -14.15
N GLY A 87 16.15 -30.18 -14.73
CA GLY A 87 15.60 -31.53 -14.84
C GLY A 87 16.34 -32.37 -15.88
N THR A 88 15.91 -33.61 -16.06
CA THR A 88 16.51 -34.54 -17.04
C THR A 88 15.44 -35.23 -17.87
N GLY A 89 15.72 -35.45 -19.15
CA GLY A 89 14.82 -36.17 -20.06
C GLY A 89 13.45 -35.50 -20.23
N ALA A 90 13.37 -34.18 -20.11
CA ALA A 90 12.14 -33.42 -20.29
C ALA A 90 12.22 -32.50 -21.52
N ARG A 91 11.07 -32.12 -22.07
CA ARG A 91 10.93 -31.19 -23.19
C ARG A 91 9.97 -30.08 -22.78
N ALA A 92 10.45 -28.84 -22.83
CA ALA A 92 9.63 -27.65 -22.66
C ALA A 92 9.05 -27.22 -24.00
N VAL A 93 7.77 -26.88 -24.06
CA VAL A 93 7.06 -26.44 -25.26
C VAL A 93 6.25 -25.19 -24.92
N TRP A 94 6.28 -24.20 -25.80
CA TRP A 94 5.48 -22.97 -25.70
C TRP A 94 5.10 -22.51 -27.11
N ASP A 95 4.23 -21.51 -27.23
CA ASP A 95 3.61 -21.14 -28.52
C ASP A 95 4.60 -20.81 -29.65
N GLN A 96 5.81 -20.39 -29.30
CA GLN A 96 6.84 -19.93 -30.23
C GLN A 96 8.10 -20.80 -30.22
N GLY A 97 8.10 -21.96 -29.55
CA GLY A 97 9.29 -22.80 -29.51
C GLY A 97 9.20 -24.02 -28.61
N GLU A 98 10.27 -24.81 -28.66
CA GLU A 98 10.49 -25.93 -27.75
C GLU A 98 11.98 -26.09 -27.46
N ALA A 99 12.30 -26.73 -26.33
CA ALA A 99 13.67 -27.04 -25.95
C ALA A 99 13.74 -28.31 -25.11
N ALA A 100 14.83 -29.05 -25.23
CA ALA A 100 15.15 -30.13 -24.31
C ALA A 100 15.67 -29.56 -22.98
N VAL A 101 15.24 -30.16 -21.87
CA VAL A 101 15.69 -29.84 -20.52
C VAL A 101 16.56 -31.00 -20.03
N GLU A 102 17.87 -30.80 -20.11
CA GLU A 102 18.89 -31.74 -19.64
C GLU A 102 19.88 -31.02 -18.72
N GLY A 103 19.80 -31.29 -17.43
CA GLY A 103 20.50 -30.53 -16.41
C GLY A 103 19.81 -29.19 -16.18
N THR A 104 20.31 -28.14 -16.83
CA THR A 104 19.88 -26.74 -16.66
C THR A 104 19.61 -26.09 -18.02
N PHE A 105 18.45 -25.48 -18.18
CA PHE A 105 18.05 -24.77 -19.39
C PHE A 105 17.52 -23.38 -19.05
N THR A 106 18.18 -22.34 -19.56
CA THR A 106 17.72 -20.95 -19.43
C THR A 106 16.51 -20.73 -20.34
N LEU A 107 15.33 -20.60 -19.74
CA LEU A 107 14.06 -20.40 -20.45
C LEU A 107 13.85 -18.93 -20.85
N VAL A 108 14.18 -18.01 -19.94
CA VAL A 108 14.16 -16.56 -20.16
C VAL A 108 15.44 -15.99 -19.56
N GLY A 109 16.06 -15.03 -20.25
CA GLY A 109 17.32 -14.43 -19.84
C GLY A 109 18.50 -14.99 -20.62
N GLU A 110 19.71 -14.77 -20.10
CA GLU A 110 20.96 -15.15 -20.75
C GLU A 110 21.88 -15.88 -19.76
N GLY A 111 22.92 -16.53 -20.30
CA GLY A 111 23.94 -17.19 -19.51
C GLY A 111 23.63 -18.64 -19.13
N VAL A 112 24.64 -19.27 -18.52
CA VAL A 112 24.61 -20.65 -18.02
C VAL A 112 24.62 -20.57 -16.50
N HIS A 113 23.67 -21.26 -15.87
CA HIS A 113 23.43 -21.17 -14.44
C HIS A 113 23.42 -22.56 -13.83
N GLU A 114 24.15 -22.74 -12.73
CA GLU A 114 24.27 -24.00 -11.99
C GLU A 114 23.65 -23.88 -10.60
N ASP A 115 23.14 -24.99 -10.07
CA ASP A 115 22.54 -25.11 -8.72
C ASP A 115 21.44 -24.06 -8.46
N VAL A 116 20.64 -23.77 -9.49
CA VAL A 116 19.64 -22.69 -9.44
C VAL A 116 18.59 -22.93 -8.35
N PRO A 117 17.97 -24.12 -8.22
CA PRO A 117 17.00 -24.38 -7.15
C PRO A 117 17.60 -24.20 -5.75
N GLU A 118 18.83 -24.67 -5.52
CA GLU A 118 19.53 -24.56 -4.24
C GLU A 118 19.83 -23.09 -3.91
N LYS A 119 20.39 -22.33 -4.86
CA LYS A 119 20.67 -20.91 -4.68
C LYS A 119 19.41 -20.09 -4.45
N ALA A 120 18.31 -20.40 -5.16
CA ALA A 120 17.03 -19.75 -4.93
C ALA A 120 16.50 -20.06 -3.52
N ALA A 121 16.58 -21.31 -3.07
CA ALA A 121 16.20 -21.71 -1.72
C ALA A 121 17.04 -21.00 -0.65
N GLU A 122 18.35 -20.85 -0.85
CA GLU A 122 19.25 -20.12 0.05
C GLU A 122 18.89 -18.63 0.14
N ARG A 123 18.64 -17.96 -1.00
CA ARG A 123 18.21 -16.55 -1.04
C ARG A 123 16.90 -16.35 -0.27
N TRP A 124 15.92 -17.21 -0.51
CA TRP A 124 14.64 -17.13 0.18
C TRP A 124 14.74 -17.47 1.66
N ALA A 125 15.54 -18.47 2.04
CA ALA A 125 15.83 -18.78 3.43
C ALA A 125 16.46 -17.59 4.17
N ALA A 126 17.41 -16.90 3.54
CA ALA A 126 18.03 -15.70 4.09
C ALA A 126 17.02 -14.55 4.27
N TRP A 127 16.07 -14.39 3.34
CA TRP A 127 14.99 -13.41 3.49
C TRP A 127 14.03 -13.79 4.62
N PHE A 128 13.54 -15.02 4.66
CA PHE A 128 12.61 -15.48 5.69
C PHE A 128 13.23 -15.49 7.09
N ALA A 129 14.55 -15.68 7.21
CA ALA A 129 15.25 -15.58 8.49
C ALA A 129 15.16 -14.19 9.13
N LYS A 130 14.86 -13.14 8.35
CA LYS A 130 14.67 -11.77 8.83
C LYS A 130 13.25 -11.49 9.34
N LEU A 131 12.27 -12.36 9.07
CA LEU A 131 10.89 -12.18 9.50
C LEU A 131 10.82 -12.19 11.05
N PRO A 132 10.36 -11.10 11.68
CA PRO A 132 10.19 -11.08 13.13
C PRO A 132 9.17 -12.13 13.61
N ALA A 133 9.34 -12.58 14.85
CA ALA A 133 8.43 -13.56 15.42
C ALA A 133 7.01 -12.99 15.57
N VAL A 134 6.02 -13.82 15.22
CA VAL A 134 4.59 -13.53 15.38
C VAL A 134 3.91 -14.71 16.07
N ARG A 135 2.69 -14.50 16.56
CA ARG A 135 1.87 -15.58 17.11
C ARG A 135 1.70 -16.74 16.12
N GLU A 136 1.58 -17.95 16.64
CA GLU A 136 1.49 -19.17 15.84
C GLU A 136 0.33 -19.13 14.82
N ASP A 137 -0.84 -18.62 15.23
CA ASP A 137 -2.03 -18.53 14.37
C ASP A 137 -1.89 -17.53 13.22
N LEU A 138 -0.88 -16.66 13.26
CA LEU A 138 -0.60 -15.65 12.24
C LEU A 138 0.61 -16.00 11.37
N ARG A 139 1.38 -17.04 11.73
CA ARG A 139 2.70 -17.33 11.13
C ARG A 139 2.63 -17.54 9.62
N GLU A 140 1.68 -18.34 9.14
CA GLU A 140 1.56 -18.61 7.70
C GLU A 140 1.28 -17.34 6.91
N ARG A 141 0.34 -16.51 7.39
CA ARG A 141 0.00 -15.24 6.74
C ARG A 141 1.13 -14.23 6.84
N ALA A 142 1.89 -14.21 7.94
CA ALA A 142 3.06 -13.36 8.10
C ALA A 142 4.18 -13.75 7.13
N GLN A 143 4.43 -15.06 6.93
CA GLN A 143 5.35 -15.53 5.91
C GLN A 143 4.92 -15.07 4.51
N MET A 144 3.63 -15.19 4.20
CA MET A 144 3.10 -14.71 2.93
C MET A 144 3.26 -13.21 2.76
N ALA A 145 2.98 -12.42 3.80
CA ALA A 145 3.16 -10.98 3.77
C ALA A 145 4.62 -10.59 3.59
N TRP A 146 5.54 -11.25 4.29
CA TRP A 146 6.97 -11.00 4.17
C TRP A 146 7.49 -11.35 2.77
N TRP A 147 6.98 -12.43 2.18
CA TRP A 147 7.23 -12.77 0.78
C TRP A 147 6.69 -11.71 -0.17
N THR A 148 5.44 -11.26 0.01
CA THR A 148 4.82 -10.20 -0.80
C THR A 148 5.63 -8.91 -0.79
N LEU A 149 6.17 -8.50 0.37
CA LEU A 149 7.05 -7.33 0.43
C LEU A 149 8.33 -7.54 -0.39
N ALA A 150 8.98 -8.70 -0.29
CA ALA A 150 10.19 -8.97 -1.10
C ALA A 150 9.90 -8.95 -2.60
N VAL A 151 8.86 -9.66 -3.03
CA VAL A 151 8.59 -9.77 -4.47
C VAL A 151 8.05 -8.49 -5.07
N ASN A 152 7.60 -7.52 -4.29
CA ASN A 152 7.19 -6.22 -4.81
C ASN A 152 8.36 -5.20 -4.86
N LEU A 153 9.56 -5.56 -4.41
CA LEU A 153 10.75 -4.74 -4.64
C LEU A 153 11.21 -4.89 -6.10
N ILE A 154 11.37 -3.76 -6.79
CA ILE A 154 11.92 -3.68 -8.15
C ILE A 154 12.92 -2.53 -8.24
N ASP A 155 13.76 -2.52 -9.28
CA ASP A 155 14.53 -1.33 -9.62
C ASP A 155 13.63 -0.28 -10.28
N ILE A 156 13.65 0.93 -9.74
CA ILE A 156 13.13 2.13 -10.40
C ILE A 156 14.27 3.15 -10.42
N ARG A 157 14.80 3.40 -11.61
CA ARG A 157 15.84 4.42 -11.85
C ARG A 157 17.09 4.20 -10.98
N GLY A 158 17.52 2.95 -10.81
CA GLY A 158 18.72 2.56 -10.06
C GLY A 158 18.52 2.46 -8.54
N ARG A 159 17.27 2.46 -8.07
CA ARG A 159 16.93 2.40 -6.64
C ARG A 159 15.91 1.30 -6.36
N GLU A 160 16.17 0.54 -5.31
CA GLU A 160 15.30 -0.54 -4.88
C GLU A 160 14.01 0.02 -4.26
N SER A 161 12.92 -0.15 -5.00
CA SER A 161 11.64 0.52 -4.77
C SER A 161 10.54 -0.51 -4.54
N LEU A 162 9.81 -0.37 -3.44
CA LEU A 162 8.70 -1.25 -3.09
C LEU A 162 7.41 -0.74 -3.71
N VAL A 163 6.84 -1.52 -4.63
CA VAL A 163 5.61 -1.15 -5.32
C VAL A 163 4.37 -1.74 -4.63
N PRO A 164 3.17 -1.15 -4.75
CA PRO A 164 1.97 -1.71 -4.12
C PRO A 164 1.62 -3.10 -4.66
N SER A 165 1.71 -3.31 -5.98
CA SER A 165 1.56 -4.62 -6.59
C SER A 165 2.08 -4.61 -8.02
N LYS A 166 2.76 -5.68 -8.43
CA LYS A 166 3.14 -5.88 -9.83
C LYS A 166 1.93 -6.06 -10.78
N TYR A 167 0.71 -6.14 -10.24
CA TYR A 167 -0.55 -6.07 -10.99
C TYR A 167 -1.07 -4.64 -11.06
N GLY A 168 -0.61 -3.88 -12.06
CA GLY A 168 -1.17 -2.56 -12.36
C GLY A 168 -0.62 -1.40 -11.52
N TYR A 169 0.11 -1.66 -10.43
CA TYR A 169 0.73 -0.62 -9.59
C TYR A 169 2.26 -0.75 -9.63
N VAL A 170 2.86 -0.54 -10.81
CA VAL A 170 4.31 -0.74 -11.04
C VAL A 170 5.08 0.57 -10.93
N GLY A 171 5.26 1.05 -9.70
CA GLY A 171 5.76 2.37 -9.34
C GLY A 171 5.81 2.50 -7.82
N LEU A 172 6.52 3.49 -7.30
CA LEU A 172 6.57 3.77 -5.87
C LEU A 172 5.52 4.85 -5.57
N TRP A 173 4.40 4.44 -4.96
CA TRP A 173 3.33 5.35 -4.55
C TRP A 173 3.63 5.96 -3.18
N ASN A 174 3.27 7.22 -3.05
CA ASN A 174 3.60 8.06 -1.92
C ASN A 174 3.07 7.50 -0.59
N TRP A 175 1.75 7.34 -0.43
CA TRP A 175 1.22 6.84 0.84
C TRP A 175 1.56 5.36 1.09
N ASP A 176 1.54 4.52 0.05
CA ASP A 176 1.94 3.12 0.14
C ASP A 176 3.33 2.96 0.76
N SER A 177 4.28 3.80 0.34
CA SER A 177 5.66 3.79 0.85
C SER A 177 5.74 4.06 2.35
N TYR A 178 4.84 4.86 2.91
CA TYR A 178 4.77 5.08 4.36
C TYR A 178 4.39 3.80 5.10
N PHE A 179 3.39 3.08 4.59
CA PHE A 179 2.95 1.82 5.18
C PHE A 179 3.96 0.70 4.97
N HIS A 180 4.62 0.65 3.82
CA HIS A 180 5.71 -0.26 3.54
C HIS A 180 6.89 -0.06 4.50
N ALA A 181 7.33 1.19 4.67
CA ALA A 181 8.41 1.56 5.58
C ALA A 181 8.10 1.16 7.04
N ILE A 182 6.83 1.23 7.45
CA ILE A 182 6.37 0.76 8.74
C ILE A 182 6.67 -0.73 8.94
N ALA A 183 6.37 -1.61 7.99
CA ALA A 183 6.72 -3.03 8.16
C ALA A 183 8.24 -3.27 8.11
N LEU A 184 8.91 -2.63 7.15
CA LEU A 184 10.34 -2.80 6.93
C LEU A 184 11.17 -2.36 8.13
N ARG A 185 10.73 -1.38 8.94
CA ARG A 185 11.50 -0.89 10.10
C ARG A 185 11.89 -1.98 11.10
N HIS A 186 11.14 -3.08 11.18
CA HIS A 186 11.38 -4.15 12.14
C HIS A 186 12.56 -5.06 11.78
N ALA A 187 12.98 -5.07 10.50
CA ALA A 187 14.00 -6.01 10.01
C ALA A 187 14.95 -5.44 8.95
N GLU A 188 14.51 -4.41 8.21
CA GLU A 188 15.22 -3.76 7.10
C GLU A 188 15.11 -2.22 7.22
N PRO A 189 15.62 -1.60 8.29
CA PRO A 189 15.45 -0.17 8.53
C PRO A 189 16.08 0.73 7.46
N GLU A 190 17.21 0.32 6.86
CA GLU A 190 17.80 1.09 5.74
C GLU A 190 16.90 1.07 4.50
N LEU A 191 16.30 -0.07 4.18
CA LEU A 191 15.36 -0.16 3.08
C LEU A 191 14.10 0.67 3.37
N ALA A 192 13.63 0.69 4.63
CA ALA A 192 12.53 1.55 5.07
C ALA A 192 12.84 3.04 4.84
N ARG A 193 14.03 3.50 5.24
CA ARG A 193 14.50 4.87 4.99
C ARG A 193 14.63 5.16 3.50
N GLU A 194 15.10 4.19 2.73
CA GLU A 194 15.25 4.30 1.27
C GLU A 194 13.91 4.59 0.58
N GLN A 195 12.82 3.94 1.00
CA GLN A 195 11.48 4.21 0.44
C GLN A 195 11.05 5.67 0.67
N ILE A 196 11.37 6.23 1.84
CA ILE A 196 11.09 7.64 2.15
C ILE A 196 12.00 8.57 1.34
N ARG A 197 13.30 8.24 1.21
CA ARG A 197 14.26 9.03 0.42
C ARG A 197 13.84 9.13 -1.04
N ILE A 198 13.37 8.04 -1.66
CA ILE A 198 12.91 8.06 -3.06
C ILE A 198 11.84 9.13 -3.28
N LEU A 199 10.86 9.24 -2.39
CA LEU A 199 9.83 10.28 -2.47
C LEU A 199 10.39 11.67 -2.24
N LEU A 200 11.17 11.85 -1.18
CA LEU A 200 11.70 13.15 -0.78
C LEU A 200 12.77 13.70 -1.73
N ASP A 201 13.43 12.85 -2.51
CA ASP A 201 14.37 13.26 -3.55
C ASP A 201 13.66 13.71 -4.84
N ASN A 202 12.39 13.36 -5.01
CA ASN A 202 11.53 13.86 -6.08
C ASN A 202 10.57 14.97 -5.60
N GLN A 203 10.76 15.50 -4.38
CA GLN A 203 10.01 16.66 -3.88
C GLN A 203 10.30 17.89 -4.74
N ARG A 204 9.25 18.61 -5.16
CA ARG A 204 9.36 19.88 -5.89
C ARG A 204 9.91 21.00 -5.01
N GLU A 205 10.42 22.05 -5.64
CA GLU A 205 10.97 23.23 -4.95
C GLU A 205 9.94 23.93 -4.05
N ASP A 206 8.66 23.90 -4.44
CA ASP A 206 7.55 24.46 -3.67
C ASP A 206 7.11 23.62 -2.46
N GLY A 207 7.68 22.42 -2.29
CA GLY A 207 7.42 21.55 -1.15
C GLY A 207 6.49 20.36 -1.45
N LEU A 208 5.86 20.30 -2.63
CA LEU A 208 5.02 19.15 -2.98
C LEU A 208 5.86 17.87 -3.13
N ILE A 209 5.41 16.81 -2.45
CA ILE A 209 5.91 15.45 -2.65
C ILE A 209 5.01 14.78 -3.71
N PRO A 210 5.55 14.22 -4.80
CA PRO A 210 4.74 13.65 -5.89
C PRO A 210 3.91 12.46 -5.40
N ASP A 211 2.84 12.14 -6.13
CA ASP A 211 2.00 10.96 -5.90
C ASP A 211 2.78 9.67 -6.17
N VAL A 212 3.51 9.62 -7.29
CA VAL A 212 4.20 8.41 -7.76
C VAL A 212 5.59 8.76 -8.26
N VAL A 213 6.56 7.90 -7.97
CA VAL A 213 7.86 7.84 -8.66
C VAL A 213 7.92 6.54 -9.46
N HIS A 214 8.18 6.63 -10.76
CA HIS A 214 8.15 5.48 -11.68
C HIS A 214 9.30 5.55 -12.70
N ASP A 215 9.37 4.57 -13.60
CA ASP A 215 10.46 4.40 -14.57
C ASP A 215 10.70 5.62 -15.46
N HIS A 216 9.65 6.39 -15.75
CA HIS A 216 9.68 7.51 -16.68
C HIS A 216 9.73 8.89 -16.01
N GLY A 217 9.68 8.96 -14.68
CA GLY A 217 9.65 10.22 -13.95
C GLY A 217 8.85 10.16 -12.66
N SER A 218 8.06 11.19 -12.42
CA SER A 218 7.18 11.31 -11.27
C SER A 218 5.84 11.91 -11.68
N LEU A 219 4.77 11.48 -11.03
CA LEU A 219 3.43 12.03 -11.18
C LEU A 219 3.20 13.05 -10.05
N ALA A 220 3.16 14.34 -10.40
CA ALA A 220 3.04 15.44 -9.43
C ALA A 220 1.88 16.39 -9.74
N GLU A 221 1.26 16.27 -10.91
CA GLU A 221 0.13 17.09 -11.36
C GLU A 221 -0.71 16.38 -12.42
N THR A 222 -1.91 16.91 -12.72
CA THR A 222 -2.89 16.27 -13.61
C THR A 222 -2.40 16.05 -15.04
N THR A 223 -1.39 16.79 -15.51
CA THR A 223 -0.77 16.58 -16.83
C THR A 223 0.12 15.35 -16.90
N ASP A 224 0.54 14.82 -15.74
CA ASP A 224 1.33 13.59 -15.65
C ASP A 224 0.43 12.34 -15.64
N LEU A 225 -0.89 12.51 -15.54
CA LEU A 225 -1.83 11.39 -15.46
C LEU A 225 -1.81 10.54 -16.74
N PRO A 226 -1.82 9.20 -16.60
CA PRO A 226 -2.02 8.29 -17.72
C PRO A 226 -3.32 8.60 -18.47
N ARG A 227 -3.34 8.36 -19.79
CA ARG A 227 -4.54 8.61 -20.63
C ARG A 227 -5.77 7.83 -20.14
N SER A 228 -5.56 6.63 -19.62
CA SER A 228 -6.60 5.79 -19.00
C SER A 228 -7.24 6.46 -17.79
N ASP A 229 -6.43 7.12 -16.96
CA ASP A 229 -6.91 7.77 -15.74
C ASP A 229 -7.63 9.07 -16.06
N LEU A 230 -7.15 9.84 -17.03
CA LEU A 230 -7.88 11.00 -17.55
C LEU A 230 -9.29 10.62 -18.07
N ALA A 231 -9.41 9.47 -18.73
CA ALA A 231 -10.70 8.97 -19.22
C ALA A 231 -11.63 8.53 -18.08
N ARG A 232 -11.10 7.76 -17.10
CA ARG A 232 -11.87 7.35 -15.91
C ARG A 232 -12.31 8.54 -15.06
N LEU A 233 -11.46 9.55 -14.96
CA LEU A 233 -11.76 10.79 -14.26
C LEU A 233 -12.93 11.50 -14.95
N ALA A 234 -12.89 11.68 -16.26
CA ALA A 234 -13.97 12.30 -17.02
C ALA A 234 -15.32 11.57 -16.83
N GLU A 235 -15.31 10.25 -16.70
CA GLU A 235 -16.50 9.45 -16.37
C GLU A 235 -17.03 9.70 -14.95
N HIS A 236 -16.15 9.87 -13.95
CA HIS A 236 -16.54 10.06 -12.55
C HIS A 236 -17.00 11.48 -12.23
N VAL A 237 -16.33 12.52 -12.75
CA VAL A 237 -16.70 13.93 -12.50
C VAL A 237 -17.74 14.48 -13.48
N GLY A 238 -18.20 13.69 -14.45
CA GLY A 238 -19.32 14.06 -15.33
C GLY A 238 -19.03 15.26 -16.25
N GLY A 239 -17.80 15.38 -16.78
CA GLY A 239 -17.39 16.53 -17.58
C GLY A 239 -16.05 16.35 -18.30
N GLU A 240 -15.61 17.39 -19.03
CA GLU A 240 -14.27 17.45 -19.64
C GLU A 240 -13.19 17.41 -18.55
N PRO A 241 -12.02 16.76 -18.80
CA PRO A 241 -10.90 16.75 -17.85
C PRO A 241 -10.55 18.18 -17.41
N LEU A 242 -10.15 18.34 -16.14
CA LEU A 242 -9.79 19.62 -15.53
C LEU A 242 -8.95 20.47 -16.51
N ARG A 243 -9.48 21.63 -16.91
CA ARG A 243 -8.76 22.59 -17.79
C ARG A 243 -7.57 23.23 -17.09
N GLU A 244 -7.55 23.18 -15.76
CA GLU A 244 -6.51 23.71 -14.91
C GLU A 244 -5.57 22.59 -14.47
N VAL A 245 -4.26 22.88 -14.44
CA VAL A 245 -3.25 21.94 -13.95
C VAL A 245 -3.36 21.91 -12.43
N VAL A 246 -3.75 20.76 -11.89
CA VAL A 246 -3.95 20.58 -10.45
C VAL A 246 -2.81 19.72 -9.89
N PRO A 247 -2.14 20.12 -8.80
CA PRO A 247 -1.15 19.28 -8.16
C PRO A 247 -1.76 17.98 -7.60
N VAL A 248 -1.05 16.87 -7.77
CA VAL A 248 -1.46 15.55 -7.28
C VAL A 248 -0.38 15.03 -6.34
N THR A 249 -0.81 14.66 -5.13
CA THR A 249 0.07 14.17 -4.06
C THR A 249 -0.65 13.03 -3.32
N LYS A 250 -0.29 12.76 -2.07
CA LYS A 250 -1.02 11.87 -1.17
C LYS A 250 -1.05 12.42 0.26
N PRO A 251 -1.86 11.84 1.15
CA PRO A 251 -2.07 12.37 2.49
C PRO A 251 -0.77 12.49 3.32
N PRO A 252 -0.64 13.57 4.12
CA PRO A 252 0.63 14.01 4.69
C PRO A 252 1.07 13.21 5.92
N LEU A 253 1.50 11.98 5.69
CA LEU A 253 1.95 11.05 6.73
C LEU A 253 3.46 10.75 6.67
N THR A 254 4.21 11.56 5.93
CA THR A 254 5.66 11.40 5.77
C THR A 254 6.40 11.50 7.11
N ALA A 255 6.12 12.54 7.92
CA ALA A 255 6.78 12.71 9.22
C ALA A 255 6.40 11.61 10.22
N TRP A 256 5.18 11.06 10.12
CA TRP A 256 4.74 9.91 10.91
C TRP A 256 5.53 8.65 10.56
N ALA A 257 5.71 8.35 9.28
CA ALA A 257 6.51 7.22 8.84
C ALA A 257 7.98 7.36 9.26
N VAL A 258 8.58 8.54 9.04
CA VAL A 258 9.95 8.87 9.49
C VAL A 258 10.11 8.64 10.99
N TRP A 259 9.18 9.15 11.80
CA TRP A 259 9.25 8.99 13.24
C TRP A 259 9.12 7.53 13.67
N LYS A 260 8.19 6.75 13.08
CA LYS A 260 8.07 5.31 13.37
C LYS A 260 9.36 4.55 13.05
N ILE A 261 10.01 4.86 11.93
CA ILE A 261 11.31 4.27 11.58
C ILE A 261 12.36 4.63 12.63
N HIS A 262 12.43 5.90 13.03
CA HIS A 262 13.38 6.37 14.04
C HIS A 262 13.14 5.72 15.42
N GLU A 263 11.90 5.53 15.84
CA GLU A 263 11.57 4.84 17.10
C GLU A 263 12.09 3.38 17.13
N ALA A 264 12.05 2.69 15.98
CA ALA A 264 12.53 1.31 15.88
C ALA A 264 14.06 1.21 15.65
N ALA A 265 14.61 2.14 14.88
CA ALA A 265 16.02 2.21 14.52
C ALA A 265 16.49 3.68 14.50
N PRO A 266 16.90 4.24 15.66
CA PRO A 266 17.31 5.63 15.77
C PRO A 266 18.47 5.96 14.83
N ASP A 267 18.28 6.98 14.01
CA ASP A 267 19.31 7.55 13.14
C ASP A 267 19.10 9.07 13.07
N ARG A 268 19.97 9.80 13.77
CA ARG A 268 19.95 11.26 13.81
C ARG A 268 20.33 11.87 12.46
N GLY A 269 21.27 11.26 11.73
CA GLY A 269 21.71 11.76 10.43
C GLY A 269 20.58 11.73 9.41
N PHE A 270 19.80 10.64 9.41
CA PHE A 270 18.57 10.56 8.62
C PHE A 270 17.55 11.64 9.01
N LEU A 271 17.35 11.91 10.31
CA LEU A 271 16.47 12.99 10.73
C LEU A 271 16.96 14.37 10.24
N GLU A 272 18.26 14.65 10.35
CA GLU A 272 18.87 15.91 9.85
C GLU A 272 18.69 16.07 8.33
N GLU A 273 18.80 14.96 7.59
CA GLU A 273 18.59 14.90 6.14
C GLU A 273 17.15 15.24 5.74
N VAL A 274 16.15 14.61 6.38
CA VAL A 274 14.75 14.71 5.94
C VAL A 274 13.98 15.88 6.56
N TYR A 275 14.36 16.35 7.75
CA TYR A 275 13.64 17.42 8.47
C TYR A 275 13.31 18.65 7.63
N PRO A 276 14.26 19.30 6.91
CA PRO A 276 13.93 20.48 6.10
C PRO A 276 12.96 20.16 4.95
N LYS A 277 12.95 18.93 4.44
CA LYS A 277 12.03 18.49 3.38
C LYS A 277 10.60 18.30 3.93
N LEU A 278 10.49 17.74 5.13
CA LEU A 278 9.22 17.60 5.84
C LEU A 278 8.60 18.96 6.17
N VAL A 279 9.40 19.93 6.63
CA VAL A 279 8.92 21.29 6.90
C VAL A 279 8.35 21.93 5.62
N ARG A 280 9.06 21.85 4.48
CA ARG A 280 8.53 22.38 3.20
C ARG A 280 7.22 21.71 2.78
N SER A 281 7.11 20.39 2.97
CA SER A 281 5.88 19.67 2.66
C SER A 281 4.72 20.11 3.55
N GLN A 282 4.96 20.35 4.84
CA GLN A 282 3.94 20.86 5.76
C GLN A 282 3.45 22.25 5.35
N GLU A 283 4.35 23.17 5.02
CA GLU A 283 3.98 24.54 4.64
C GLU A 283 3.27 24.58 3.27
N TRP A 284 3.65 23.71 2.33
CA TRP A 284 3.00 23.61 1.00
C TRP A 284 1.48 23.42 1.11
N TRP A 285 1.00 22.60 2.04
CA TRP A 285 -0.45 22.37 2.20
C TRP A 285 -1.23 23.64 2.51
N PHE A 286 -0.70 24.53 3.35
CA PHE A 286 -1.37 25.78 3.71
C PHE A 286 -1.11 26.90 2.69
N GLU A 287 0.04 26.88 2.01
CA GLU A 287 0.37 27.90 1.00
C GLU A 287 -0.30 27.63 -0.35
N ARG A 288 -0.53 26.36 -0.70
CA ARG A 288 -0.94 25.93 -2.05
C ARG A 288 -2.23 25.11 -2.08
N SER A 289 -2.69 24.60 -0.94
CA SER A 289 -3.86 23.71 -0.86
C SER A 289 -4.96 24.22 0.06
N ASP A 290 -4.95 25.51 0.42
CA ASP A 290 -6.02 26.20 1.15
C ASP A 290 -6.62 27.31 0.24
N PRO A 291 -7.48 26.96 -0.72
CA PRO A 291 -7.95 27.89 -1.75
C PRO A 291 -8.99 28.90 -1.24
N ASP A 292 -9.67 28.65 -0.12
CA ASP A 292 -10.61 29.59 0.49
C ASP A 292 -9.98 30.44 1.62
N GLY A 293 -8.75 30.12 2.01
CA GLY A 293 -7.95 30.89 2.96
C GLY A 293 -8.48 30.80 4.39
N ASP A 294 -9.19 29.73 4.70
CA ASP A 294 -9.88 29.57 5.98
C ASP A 294 -8.99 28.98 7.09
N GLY A 295 -7.79 28.52 6.70
CA GLY A 295 -6.76 27.91 7.53
C GLY A 295 -6.81 26.38 7.56
N LEU A 296 -7.74 25.75 6.83
CA LEU A 296 -7.84 24.31 6.68
C LEU A 296 -7.48 23.92 5.24
N ALA A 297 -6.55 22.98 5.09
CA ALA A 297 -6.15 22.52 3.77
C ALA A 297 -7.21 21.60 3.16
N GLU A 298 -7.33 21.62 1.84
CA GLU A 298 -8.24 20.83 1.03
C GLU A 298 -7.47 19.90 0.09
N TYR A 299 -8.01 18.72 -0.19
CA TYR A 299 -7.59 17.93 -1.34
C TYR A 299 -8.14 18.57 -2.62
N LEU A 300 -7.25 18.93 -3.54
CA LEU A 300 -7.62 19.56 -4.82
C LEU A 300 -7.99 18.55 -5.92
N HIS A 301 -7.72 17.26 -5.67
CA HIS A 301 -7.99 16.17 -6.60
C HIS A 301 -8.34 14.89 -5.82
N PRO A 302 -9.29 14.05 -6.30
CA PRO A 302 -9.67 12.81 -5.61
C PRO A 302 -8.48 11.89 -5.30
N TYR A 303 -7.57 11.73 -6.27
CA TYR A 303 -6.36 10.90 -6.09
C TYR A 303 -5.47 11.40 -4.95
N SER A 304 -5.48 12.70 -4.63
CA SER A 304 -4.68 13.23 -3.53
C SER A 304 -5.15 12.75 -2.15
N SER A 305 -6.41 12.31 -2.04
CA SER A 305 -6.92 11.69 -0.82
C SER A 305 -6.55 10.21 -0.70
N GLY A 306 -6.29 9.54 -1.83
CA GLY A 306 -6.20 8.09 -1.90
C GLY A 306 -7.56 7.36 -1.83
N LEU A 307 -8.69 8.08 -1.79
CA LEU A 307 -10.06 7.54 -1.76
C LEU A 307 -10.81 7.82 -3.07
N ASP A 308 -10.22 7.43 -4.20
CA ASP A 308 -10.53 7.93 -5.55
C ASP A 308 -12.01 7.92 -5.95
N ASP A 309 -12.73 6.83 -5.68
CA ASP A 309 -14.16 6.68 -6.03
C ASP A 309 -15.11 6.81 -4.83
N SER A 310 -14.61 7.35 -3.71
CA SER A 310 -15.43 7.63 -2.52
C SER A 310 -16.63 8.52 -2.87
N PRO A 311 -17.82 8.30 -2.25
CA PRO A 311 -18.99 9.11 -2.57
C PRO A 311 -18.87 10.59 -2.18
N ILE A 312 -17.83 10.98 -1.42
CA ILE A 312 -17.55 12.41 -1.16
C ILE A 312 -17.28 13.16 -2.47
N TRP A 313 -16.67 12.49 -3.46
CA TRP A 313 -16.28 13.10 -4.74
C TRP A 313 -17.45 13.24 -5.73
N ASP A 314 -18.63 12.67 -5.40
CA ASP A 314 -19.85 12.82 -6.21
C ASP A 314 -20.36 14.27 -6.27
N HIS A 315 -19.80 15.15 -5.41
CA HIS A 315 -20.16 16.56 -5.31
C HIS A 315 -19.14 17.51 -5.95
N GLY A 316 -17.97 17.00 -6.36
CA GLY A 316 -16.91 17.81 -6.97
C GLY A 316 -15.49 17.27 -6.69
N PRO A 317 -14.48 17.77 -7.42
CA PRO A 317 -13.11 17.25 -7.36
C PRO A 317 -12.26 17.80 -6.20
N ARG A 318 -12.78 18.80 -5.48
CA ARG A 318 -12.10 19.51 -4.39
C ARG A 318 -12.87 19.31 -3.10
N ALA A 319 -12.22 18.77 -2.07
CA ALA A 319 -12.87 18.48 -0.80
C ALA A 319 -11.96 18.73 0.40
N GLU A 320 -12.59 19.10 1.51
CA GLU A 320 -12.00 19.23 2.83
C GLU A 320 -12.59 18.18 3.78
N PRO A 321 -12.23 16.90 3.62
CA PRO A 321 -12.56 15.90 4.63
C PRO A 321 -11.68 16.09 5.88
N PRO A 322 -12.17 15.71 7.07
CA PRO A 322 -11.49 16.00 8.32
C PRO A 322 -10.19 15.21 8.52
N ASP A 323 -9.93 14.16 7.74
CA ASP A 323 -8.69 13.38 7.80
C ASP A 323 -7.45 14.21 7.42
N LEU A 324 -7.52 15.03 6.37
CA LEU A 324 -6.38 15.81 5.88
C LEU A 324 -5.80 16.71 6.97
N ASN A 325 -6.66 17.55 7.56
CA ASN A 325 -6.26 18.47 8.62
C ASN A 325 -5.89 17.74 9.92
N SER A 326 -6.45 16.54 10.15
CA SER A 326 -6.01 15.67 11.25
C SER A 326 -4.59 15.13 11.04
N TYR A 327 -4.24 14.74 9.81
CA TYR A 327 -2.90 14.31 9.45
C TYR A 327 -1.90 15.47 9.53
N LEU A 328 -2.28 16.68 9.07
CA LEU A 328 -1.43 17.87 9.16
C LEU A 328 -1.19 18.32 10.60
N ALA A 329 -2.20 18.26 11.46
CA ALA A 329 -2.05 18.55 12.89
C ALA A 329 -1.09 17.55 13.54
N PHE A 330 -1.22 16.27 13.19
CA PHE A 330 -0.31 15.25 13.68
C PHE A 330 1.09 15.32 13.06
N GLN A 331 1.23 15.80 11.82
CA GLN A 331 2.52 16.05 11.20
C GLN A 331 3.27 17.18 11.92
N TYR A 332 2.59 18.24 12.37
CA TYR A 332 3.20 19.23 13.27
C TYR A 332 3.73 18.58 14.56
N ASP A 333 3.00 17.62 15.12
CA ASP A 333 3.48 16.88 16.28
C ASP A 333 4.76 16.09 16.00
N ARG A 334 4.83 15.42 14.85
CA ARG A 334 6.04 14.69 14.45
C ARG A 334 7.21 15.61 14.08
N LEU A 335 6.95 16.78 13.49
CA LEU A 335 7.95 17.82 13.30
C LEU A 335 8.50 18.33 14.63
N ALA A 336 7.65 18.46 15.66
CA ALA A 336 8.09 18.81 17.00
C ALA A 336 8.98 17.73 17.63
N ASP A 337 8.62 16.45 17.48
CA ASP A 337 9.42 15.32 17.96
C ASP A 337 10.82 15.31 17.32
N ILE A 338 10.86 15.44 15.99
CA ILE A 338 12.13 15.48 15.23
C ILE A 338 12.94 16.73 15.61
N ALA A 339 12.31 17.89 15.70
CA ALA A 339 12.97 19.13 16.11
C ALA A 339 13.61 18.99 17.51
N ALA A 340 12.89 18.41 18.47
CA ALA A 340 13.40 18.18 19.81
C ALA A 340 14.61 17.22 19.80
N GLU A 341 14.52 16.11 19.08
CA GLU A 341 15.63 15.16 18.91
C GLU A 341 16.86 15.85 18.29
N LEU A 342 16.63 16.74 17.32
CA LEU A 342 17.70 17.52 16.66
C LEU A 342 18.21 18.72 17.48
N GLY A 343 17.61 19.02 18.64
CA GLY A 343 17.97 20.17 19.47
C GLY A 343 17.57 21.52 18.84
N ARG A 344 16.49 21.55 18.07
CA ARG A 344 15.95 22.72 17.36
C ARG A 344 14.92 23.46 18.25
N PRO A 345 15.01 24.80 18.41
CA PRO A 345 14.14 25.56 19.30
C PRO A 345 12.67 25.61 18.86
N GLU A 346 12.39 25.46 17.57
CA GLU A 346 11.04 25.54 16.98
C GLU A 346 10.13 24.35 17.35
N ALA A 347 10.61 23.35 18.11
CA ALA A 347 9.81 22.21 18.57
C ALA A 347 8.53 22.62 19.33
N ALA A 348 8.63 23.64 20.18
CA ALA A 348 7.48 24.15 20.94
C ALA A 348 6.45 24.84 20.04
N ASP A 349 6.91 25.58 19.03
CA ASP A 349 6.04 26.26 18.07
C ASP A 349 5.24 25.26 17.24
N TRP A 350 5.86 24.15 16.84
CA TRP A 350 5.18 23.06 16.16
C TRP A 350 4.05 22.45 17.00
N ARG A 351 4.28 22.22 18.30
CA ARG A 351 3.20 21.74 19.20
C ARG A 351 2.05 22.73 19.32
N ALA A 352 2.35 24.03 19.38
CA ALA A 352 1.33 25.07 19.44
C ALA A 352 0.50 25.11 18.15
N ARG A 353 1.13 24.97 16.98
CA ARG A 353 0.43 24.89 15.69
C ARG A 353 -0.44 23.64 15.56
N ALA A 354 0.03 22.48 16.06
CA ALA A 354 -0.78 21.25 16.12
C ALA A 354 -2.08 21.46 16.91
N GLN A 355 -1.99 22.11 18.08
CA GLN A 355 -3.16 22.43 18.89
C GLN A 355 -4.09 23.42 18.18
N ALA A 356 -3.53 24.52 17.66
CA ALA A 356 -4.31 25.56 16.98
C ALA A 356 -5.10 25.01 15.77
N LEU A 357 -4.47 24.14 14.97
CA LEU A 357 -5.14 23.50 13.84
C LEU A 357 -6.25 22.53 14.28
N THR A 358 -6.00 21.77 15.36
CA THR A 358 -7.04 20.89 15.94
C THR A 358 -8.23 21.71 16.42
N ASP A 359 -7.99 22.81 17.15
CA ASP A 359 -9.04 23.69 17.67
C ASP A 359 -9.82 24.35 16.53
N LEU A 360 -9.14 24.77 15.45
CA LEU A 360 -9.76 25.34 14.26
C LEU A 360 -10.68 24.33 13.56
N MET A 361 -10.19 23.11 13.32
CA MET A 361 -10.97 22.03 12.71
C MET A 361 -12.21 21.69 13.56
N VAL A 362 -12.06 21.58 14.89
CA VAL A 362 -13.19 21.37 15.80
C VAL A 362 -14.18 22.53 15.70
N GLY A 363 -13.71 23.78 15.80
CA GLY A 363 -14.57 24.97 15.76
C GLY A 363 -15.34 25.13 14.46
N ARG A 364 -14.76 24.71 13.33
CA ARG A 364 -15.35 24.90 11.99
C ARG A 364 -16.16 23.71 11.47
N ARG A 365 -15.76 22.47 11.80
CA ARG A 365 -16.31 21.26 11.14
C ARG A 365 -17.06 20.33 12.09
N TRP A 366 -16.91 20.47 13.41
CA TRP A 366 -17.69 19.68 14.37
C TRP A 366 -19.14 20.15 14.46
N THR A 367 -20.09 19.21 14.35
CA THR A 367 -21.53 19.52 14.38
C THR A 367 -22.20 19.29 15.73
N GLY A 368 -21.44 18.83 16.73
CA GLY A 368 -22.00 18.23 17.95
C GLY A 368 -22.25 16.73 17.86
N ALA A 369 -22.23 16.16 16.64
CA ALA A 369 -22.45 14.73 16.42
C ALA A 369 -21.35 14.05 15.60
N ARG A 370 -20.92 14.70 14.50
CA ARG A 370 -19.86 14.24 13.58
C ARG A 370 -19.08 15.43 13.02
N PHE A 371 -17.91 15.17 12.43
CA PHE A 371 -17.22 16.13 11.58
C PHE A 371 -17.86 16.14 10.18
N ARG A 372 -18.03 17.33 9.59
CA ARG A 372 -18.51 17.47 8.22
C ARG A 372 -17.35 17.48 7.23
N THR A 373 -17.53 16.79 6.11
CA THR A 373 -16.73 16.96 4.90
C THR A 373 -17.37 18.02 4.02
N LEU A 374 -16.59 19.02 3.62
CA LEU A 374 -17.00 20.00 2.62
C LEU A 374 -16.44 19.63 1.24
N VAL A 375 -17.19 19.90 0.19
CA VAL A 375 -16.81 19.71 -1.22
C VAL A 375 -17.14 21.01 -1.92
N GLY A 376 -16.15 21.90 -2.01
CA GLY A 376 -16.41 23.33 -2.21
C GLY A 376 -17.36 23.86 -1.12
N GLU A 377 -18.48 24.44 -1.53
CA GLU A 377 -19.49 24.98 -0.60
C GLU A 377 -20.53 23.94 -0.14
N VAL A 378 -20.47 22.70 -0.65
CA VAL A 378 -21.46 21.64 -0.40
C VAL A 378 -21.02 20.77 0.76
N VAL A 379 -21.93 20.45 1.68
CA VAL A 379 -21.69 19.43 2.70
C VAL A 379 -21.96 18.05 2.10
N ALA A 380 -20.97 17.16 2.14
CA ALA A 380 -21.15 15.77 1.70
C ALA A 380 -21.98 14.98 2.72
N GLU A 381 -23.21 14.62 2.35
CA GLU A 381 -24.12 13.85 3.21
C GLU A 381 -23.92 12.33 3.07
N VAL A 382 -22.67 11.89 3.20
CA VAL A 382 -22.26 10.48 3.28
C VAL A 382 -21.54 10.23 4.59
N ARG A 383 -21.69 9.04 5.16
CA ARG A 383 -20.98 8.60 6.37
C ARG A 383 -19.79 7.73 6.00
N THR A 384 -18.59 8.22 6.28
CA THR A 384 -17.33 7.53 5.99
C THR A 384 -16.47 7.47 7.26
N PRO A 385 -15.48 6.57 7.35
CA PRO A 385 -14.55 6.58 8.48
C PRO A 385 -13.64 7.80 8.52
N LEU A 386 -13.64 8.65 7.49
CA LEU A 386 -12.93 9.94 7.51
C LEU A 386 -13.46 10.82 8.64
N ASP A 387 -14.77 10.81 8.91
CA ASP A 387 -15.42 11.53 10.01
C ASP A 387 -14.80 11.20 11.39
N LEU A 388 -14.14 10.04 11.50
CA LEU A 388 -13.52 9.52 12.72
C LEU A 388 -12.01 9.81 12.80
N MET A 389 -11.37 10.21 11.69
CA MET A 389 -9.92 10.49 11.62
C MET A 389 -9.42 11.60 12.55
N PRO A 390 -10.24 12.56 13.04
CA PRO A 390 -9.81 13.48 14.10
C PRO A 390 -9.30 12.80 15.38
N LEU A 391 -9.68 11.54 15.66
CA LEU A 391 -9.08 10.74 16.74
C LEU A 391 -7.55 10.55 16.56
N PHE A 392 -7.05 10.61 15.33
CA PHE A 392 -5.64 10.44 15.01
C PHE A 392 -4.75 11.52 15.63
N THR A 393 -5.30 12.71 15.87
CA THR A 393 -4.60 13.85 16.47
C THR A 393 -4.20 13.58 17.93
N GLY A 394 -4.97 12.78 18.68
CA GLY A 394 -4.80 12.63 20.13
C GLY A 394 -5.05 13.90 20.94
N ARG A 395 -5.64 14.95 20.33
CA ARG A 395 -5.79 16.30 20.91
C ARG A 395 -7.23 16.77 21.10
N LEU A 396 -8.19 15.95 20.70
CA LEU A 396 -9.61 16.33 20.76
C LEU A 396 -10.07 16.53 22.21
N PRO A 397 -11.01 17.46 22.45
CA PRO A 397 -11.77 17.48 23.69
C PRO A 397 -12.38 16.10 23.97
N LYS A 398 -12.35 15.68 25.24
CA LYS A 398 -12.75 14.32 25.63
C LYS A 398 -14.15 13.96 25.17
N GLU A 399 -15.10 14.91 25.24
CA GLU A 399 -16.50 14.70 24.85
C GLU A 399 -16.64 14.45 23.34
N VAL A 400 -15.81 15.12 22.53
CA VAL A 400 -15.77 14.91 21.08
C VAL A 400 -15.20 13.52 20.78
N ALA A 401 -14.07 13.16 21.41
CA ALA A 401 -13.45 11.86 21.23
C ALA A 401 -14.38 10.71 21.68
N ASP A 402 -15.03 10.83 22.85
CA ASP A 402 -16.00 9.86 23.35
C ASP A 402 -17.15 9.66 22.35
N ARG A 403 -17.62 10.75 21.73
CA ARG A 403 -18.69 10.70 20.72
C ARG A 403 -18.24 9.97 19.45
N LEU A 404 -17.04 10.24 18.94
CA LEU A 404 -16.50 9.56 17.77
C LEU A 404 -16.28 8.06 18.03
N VAL A 405 -15.78 7.70 19.20
CA VAL A 405 -15.58 6.28 19.57
C VAL A 405 -16.91 5.56 19.73
N ALA A 406 -17.92 6.23 20.28
CA ALA A 406 -19.28 5.68 20.32
C ALA A 406 -19.86 5.48 18.91
N ASP A 407 -19.60 6.40 17.98
CA ASP A 407 -20.04 6.27 16.59
C ASP A 407 -19.32 5.14 15.85
N LEU A 408 -18.00 5.03 16.01
CA LEU A 408 -17.20 3.93 15.50
C LEU A 408 -17.73 2.57 15.98
N ARG A 409 -18.10 2.46 17.27
CA ARG A 409 -18.62 1.23 17.89
C ARG A 409 -20.11 1.00 17.61
N SER A 410 -20.77 1.86 16.85
CA SER A 410 -22.16 1.69 16.46
C SER A 410 -22.33 0.62 15.37
N PRO A 411 -23.54 0.09 15.14
CA PRO A 411 -23.81 -0.85 14.04
C PRO A 411 -23.47 -0.30 12.65
N SER A 412 -23.39 1.04 12.49
CA SER A 412 -23.04 1.70 11.23
C SER A 412 -21.60 1.40 10.79
N PHE A 413 -20.68 1.16 11.73
CA PHE A 413 -19.26 0.90 11.42
C PHE A 413 -18.72 -0.39 12.05
N TRP A 414 -19.33 -0.87 13.13
CA TRP A 414 -18.81 -1.96 13.97
C TRP A 414 -19.43 -3.33 13.68
N GLY A 415 -19.37 -3.76 12.42
CA GLY A 415 -19.82 -5.09 11.98
C GLY A 415 -18.84 -6.21 12.34
N GLU A 416 -19.06 -7.42 11.81
CA GLU A 416 -18.15 -8.57 12.01
C GLU A 416 -16.72 -8.25 11.53
N ARG A 417 -16.62 -7.55 10.39
CA ARG A 417 -15.38 -7.04 9.79
C ARG A 417 -15.45 -5.51 9.69
N PRO A 418 -15.12 -4.78 10.76
CA PRO A 418 -15.03 -3.32 10.72
C PRO A 418 -13.68 -2.90 10.11
N VAL A 419 -13.51 -1.71 9.55
CA VAL A 419 -14.49 -0.62 9.36
C VAL A 419 -14.73 -0.43 7.86
N PRO A 420 -15.98 -0.46 7.37
CA PRO A 420 -16.24 -0.21 5.96
C PRO A 420 -15.95 1.25 5.58
N THR A 421 -15.52 1.50 4.35
CA THR A 421 -15.23 2.88 3.89
C THR A 421 -16.46 3.75 3.70
N VAL A 422 -17.64 3.14 3.70
CA VAL A 422 -18.96 3.79 3.82
C VAL A 422 -19.76 3.02 4.85
N ALA A 423 -20.41 3.71 5.77
CA ALA A 423 -21.18 3.09 6.84
C ALA A 423 -22.19 2.06 6.31
N PHE A 424 -22.40 0.96 7.03
CA PHE A 424 -23.31 -0.13 6.65
C PHE A 424 -24.76 0.31 6.45
N ASP A 425 -25.17 1.39 7.11
CA ASP A 425 -26.53 1.95 7.04
C ASP A 425 -26.66 3.13 6.07
N ASP A 426 -25.58 3.53 5.38
CA ASP A 426 -25.64 4.54 4.34
C ASP A 426 -26.10 3.91 3.01
N PRO A 427 -27.08 4.52 2.30
CA PRO A 427 -27.60 3.97 1.04
C PRO A 427 -26.56 3.88 -0.09
N ARG A 428 -25.39 4.51 0.06
CA ARG A 428 -24.29 4.45 -0.92
C ARG A 428 -23.30 3.32 -0.63
N HIS A 429 -23.52 2.55 0.44
CA HIS A 429 -22.71 1.39 0.75
C HIS A 429 -22.82 0.33 -0.36
N ASP A 430 -21.68 -0.01 -0.95
CA ASP A 430 -21.53 -1.12 -1.89
C ASP A 430 -20.30 -1.93 -1.47
N PRO A 431 -20.47 -3.18 -0.98
CA PRO A 431 -19.40 -3.98 -0.41
C PRO A 431 -18.36 -4.49 -1.44
N ASP A 432 -18.60 -4.30 -2.74
CA ASP A 432 -17.69 -4.69 -3.83
C ASP A 432 -17.10 -3.50 -4.59
N ALA A 433 -17.55 -2.27 -4.32
CA ALA A 433 -17.05 -1.06 -4.95
C ALA A 433 -16.00 -0.36 -4.08
N MET A 434 -14.71 -0.66 -4.33
CA MET A 434 -13.51 0.06 -3.87
C MET A 434 -13.67 0.95 -2.62
N TRP A 435 -13.84 2.27 -2.72
CA TRP A 435 -13.98 3.16 -1.55
C TRP A 435 -15.43 3.41 -1.12
N ARG A 436 -16.40 2.69 -1.68
CA ARG A 436 -17.83 2.81 -1.37
C ARG A 436 -18.36 1.77 -0.39
N GLY A 437 -17.53 0.96 0.25
CA GLY A 437 -18.01 -0.04 1.21
C GLY A 437 -16.98 -1.06 1.70
N PRO A 438 -16.02 -1.54 0.87
CA PRO A 438 -14.97 -2.44 1.31
C PRO A 438 -14.21 -2.00 2.57
N VAL A 439 -13.58 -2.97 3.24
CA VAL A 439 -12.68 -2.73 4.38
C VAL A 439 -11.24 -2.66 3.89
N TRP A 440 -10.53 -1.62 4.30
CA TRP A 440 -9.15 -1.36 3.93
C TRP A 440 -8.24 -1.36 5.16
N LEU A 441 -7.10 -2.05 5.04
CA LEU A 441 -6.19 -2.26 6.17
C LEU A 441 -5.53 -0.97 6.66
N ASN A 442 -5.21 -0.05 5.75
CA ASN A 442 -4.67 1.27 6.06
C ASN A 442 -5.64 2.11 6.89
N VAL A 443 -6.94 2.12 6.56
CA VAL A 443 -7.96 2.82 7.35
C VAL A 443 -8.05 2.24 8.76
N ASN A 444 -8.15 0.91 8.88
CA ASN A 444 -8.20 0.25 10.19
C ASN A 444 -6.94 0.51 11.02
N TYR A 445 -5.77 0.50 10.37
CA TYR A 445 -4.50 0.76 11.04
C TYR A 445 -4.41 2.18 11.58
N LEU A 446 -4.76 3.19 10.77
CA LEU A 446 -4.77 4.59 11.19
C LEU A 446 -5.81 4.85 12.28
N LEU A 447 -7.01 4.26 12.18
CA LEU A 447 -8.02 4.30 13.24
C LEU A 447 -7.48 3.70 14.54
N ALA A 448 -6.86 2.53 14.50
CA ALA A 448 -6.29 1.89 15.69
C ALA A 448 -5.18 2.75 16.33
N ASP A 449 -4.29 3.31 15.51
CA ASP A 449 -3.22 4.20 15.97
C ASP A 449 -3.79 5.49 16.60
N GLY A 450 -4.85 6.07 16.02
CA GLY A 450 -5.56 7.22 16.56
C GLY A 450 -6.34 6.91 17.84
N LEU A 451 -7.01 5.76 17.92
CA LEU A 451 -7.70 5.31 19.13
C LEU A 451 -6.72 5.17 20.30
N ARG A 452 -5.55 4.55 20.07
CA ARG A 452 -4.51 4.43 21.12
C ARG A 452 -4.01 5.81 21.56
N ARG A 453 -3.71 6.70 20.61
CA ARG A 453 -3.27 8.07 20.91
C ARG A 453 -4.32 8.88 21.68
N SER A 454 -5.59 8.68 21.38
CA SER A 454 -6.70 9.33 22.09
C SER A 454 -7.09 8.66 23.41
N GLY A 455 -6.38 7.61 23.85
CA GLY A 455 -6.62 6.95 25.14
C GLY A 455 -7.67 5.83 25.13
N TYR A 456 -8.09 5.35 23.95
CA TYR A 456 -9.10 4.30 23.77
C TYR A 456 -8.48 2.96 23.36
N GLY A 457 -7.51 2.49 24.16
CA GLY A 457 -6.75 1.26 23.88
C GLY A 457 -7.62 0.03 23.66
N GLU A 458 -8.68 -0.17 24.47
CA GLU A 458 -9.59 -1.31 24.32
C GLU A 458 -10.30 -1.34 22.96
N ALA A 459 -10.70 -0.17 22.43
CA ALA A 459 -11.30 -0.06 21.10
C ALA A 459 -10.27 -0.34 20.00
N ALA A 460 -9.04 0.16 20.17
CA ALA A 460 -7.96 -0.12 19.24
C ALA A 460 -7.62 -1.60 19.18
N ASP A 461 -7.49 -2.26 20.33
CA ASP A 461 -7.13 -3.68 20.42
C ASP A 461 -8.23 -4.56 19.83
N ALA A 462 -9.51 -4.21 20.06
CA ALA A 462 -10.63 -4.89 19.42
C ALA A 462 -10.64 -4.71 17.89
N LEU A 463 -10.33 -3.52 17.37
CA LEU A 463 -10.21 -3.27 15.92
C LEU A 463 -9.06 -4.07 15.32
N VAL A 464 -7.89 -4.06 15.97
CA VAL A 464 -6.70 -4.81 15.55
C VAL A 464 -6.97 -6.31 15.51
N ALA A 465 -7.60 -6.86 16.55
CA ALA A 465 -7.93 -8.28 16.61
C ALA A 465 -8.85 -8.71 15.44
N ARG A 466 -9.89 -7.91 15.13
CA ARG A 466 -10.79 -8.19 13.99
C ARG A 466 -10.09 -8.02 12.64
N THR A 467 -9.21 -7.03 12.52
CA THR A 467 -8.40 -6.79 11.32
C THR A 467 -7.46 -7.96 11.03
N LEU A 468 -6.73 -8.44 12.05
CA LEU A 468 -5.85 -9.60 11.93
C LEU A 468 -6.62 -10.87 11.56
N ALA A 469 -7.78 -11.11 12.20
CA ALA A 469 -8.63 -12.25 11.87
C ALA A 469 -9.13 -12.20 10.41
N MET A 470 -9.59 -11.03 9.95
CA MET A 470 -10.04 -10.83 8.57
C MET A 470 -8.95 -11.19 7.55
N VAL A 471 -7.71 -10.73 7.75
CA VAL A 471 -6.61 -11.00 6.81
C VAL A 471 -6.13 -12.45 6.92
N ARG A 472 -6.06 -13.01 8.13
CA ARG A 472 -5.72 -14.42 8.35
C ARG A 472 -6.67 -15.33 7.57
N ASP A 473 -7.97 -15.09 7.73
CA ASP A 473 -9.04 -15.98 7.23
C ASP A 473 -9.49 -15.66 5.79
N GLY A 474 -9.13 -14.47 5.27
CA GLY A 474 -9.62 -13.94 4.00
C GLY A 474 -9.09 -14.62 2.74
N GLY A 475 -8.05 -15.45 2.84
CA GLY A 475 -7.49 -16.26 1.73
C GLY A 475 -6.23 -15.68 1.09
N GLY A 476 -6.05 -14.36 1.11
CA GLY A 476 -4.91 -13.68 0.51
C GLY A 476 -4.67 -12.28 1.07
N LEU A 477 -3.66 -11.62 0.52
CA LEU A 477 -3.33 -10.23 0.78
C LEU A 477 -3.88 -9.40 -0.37
N TYR A 478 -5.05 -8.83 -0.16
CA TYR A 478 -5.76 -8.06 -1.15
C TYR A 478 -5.62 -6.56 -0.84
N GLU A 479 -5.90 -5.74 -1.83
CA GLU A 479 -5.98 -4.29 -1.65
C GLU A 479 -7.07 -3.93 -0.61
N TYR A 480 -8.23 -4.59 -0.71
CA TYR A 480 -9.39 -4.44 0.17
C TYR A 480 -10.26 -5.71 0.21
N TRP A 481 -11.09 -5.82 1.26
CA TRP A 481 -11.96 -6.96 1.53
C TRP A 481 -13.43 -6.57 1.51
N ASN A 482 -14.26 -7.46 1.00
CA ASN A 482 -15.71 -7.31 1.10
C ASN A 482 -16.14 -7.54 2.58
N PRO A 483 -16.78 -6.56 3.24
CA PRO A 483 -17.11 -6.63 4.68
C PRO A 483 -18.16 -7.69 5.00
N GLU A 484 -18.97 -8.12 4.04
CA GLU A 484 -20.04 -9.10 4.25
C GLU A 484 -19.51 -10.53 4.16
N THR A 485 -18.58 -10.78 3.24
CA THR A 485 -18.05 -12.14 2.98
C THR A 485 -16.69 -12.41 3.60
N GLY A 486 -15.91 -11.35 3.89
CA GLY A 486 -14.51 -11.47 4.30
C GLY A 486 -13.57 -11.99 3.21
N ARG A 487 -14.04 -12.06 1.96
CA ARG A 487 -13.26 -12.49 0.80
C ARG A 487 -12.75 -11.29 0.01
N LYS A 488 -11.89 -11.58 -0.97
CA LYS A 488 -11.45 -10.63 -1.99
C LYS A 488 -12.66 -9.95 -2.61
N ALA A 489 -12.73 -8.62 -2.54
CA ALA A 489 -13.74 -7.87 -3.29
C ALA A 489 -13.47 -7.99 -4.79
N LYS A 490 -14.52 -7.90 -5.62
CA LYS A 490 -14.46 -8.25 -7.04
C LYS A 490 -13.32 -7.59 -7.84
N ARG A 491 -13.02 -6.32 -7.55
CA ARG A 491 -12.00 -5.53 -8.26
C ARG A 491 -10.69 -5.37 -7.49
N ALA A 492 -10.57 -5.96 -6.30
CA ALA A 492 -9.38 -5.80 -5.46
C ALA A 492 -8.16 -6.44 -6.11
N THR A 493 -7.03 -5.76 -6.03
CA THR A 493 -5.75 -6.29 -6.48
C THR A 493 -5.21 -7.33 -5.48
N THR A 494 -4.47 -8.33 -5.96
CA THR A 494 -3.82 -9.36 -5.13
C THR A 494 -2.34 -9.05 -4.89
N GLY A 495 -1.77 -9.66 -3.85
CA GLY A 495 -0.36 -9.47 -3.51
C GLY A 495 -0.04 -8.04 -3.12
N PHE A 496 -0.97 -7.38 -2.40
CA PHE A 496 -0.91 -5.95 -2.18
C PHE A 496 0.02 -5.56 -1.01
N GLY A 497 0.92 -4.62 -1.28
CA GLY A 497 2.07 -4.27 -0.46
C GLY A 497 1.71 -3.64 0.88
N TRP A 498 0.79 -2.65 0.94
CA TRP A 498 0.41 -2.11 2.25
C TRP A 498 -0.31 -3.16 3.10
N SER A 499 -0.99 -4.12 2.47
CA SER A 499 -1.81 -5.09 3.20
C SER A 499 -0.89 -6.11 3.85
N ALA A 500 0.13 -6.53 3.11
CA ALA A 500 1.27 -7.25 3.65
C ALA A 500 1.94 -6.48 4.79
N ALA A 501 2.29 -5.21 4.55
CA ALA A 501 3.05 -4.40 5.48
C ALA A 501 2.30 -4.17 6.81
N LEU A 502 1.06 -3.69 6.74
CA LEU A 502 0.27 -3.36 7.92
C LEU A 502 -0.19 -4.61 8.67
N PHE A 503 -0.46 -5.71 7.97
CA PHE A 503 -0.70 -7.00 8.64
C PHE A 503 0.52 -7.43 9.45
N LEU A 504 1.73 -7.35 8.87
CA LEU A 504 2.97 -7.69 9.57
C LEU A 504 3.18 -6.81 10.79
N ASP A 505 3.06 -5.49 10.65
CA ASP A 505 3.24 -4.58 11.76
C ASP A 505 2.30 -4.89 12.93
N LEU A 506 1.01 -5.09 12.63
CA LEU A 506 0.01 -5.46 13.64
C LEU A 506 0.30 -6.85 14.24
N ALA A 507 0.72 -7.83 13.45
CA ALA A 507 1.02 -9.18 13.91
C ALA A 507 2.26 -9.23 14.82
N ILE A 508 3.26 -8.39 14.55
CA ILE A 508 4.49 -8.26 15.33
C ILE A 508 4.23 -7.53 16.66
N THR A 509 3.38 -6.50 16.63
CA THR A 509 3.13 -5.64 17.79
C THR A 509 1.94 -6.08 18.64
N SER A 510 1.13 -7.02 18.17
CA SER A 510 0.02 -7.57 18.97
C SER A 510 0.55 -8.50 20.07
N PRO A 511 0.06 -8.37 21.31
CA PRO A 511 0.45 -9.27 22.39
C PRO A 511 0.09 -10.73 22.06
N ALA A 512 0.94 -11.64 22.53
CA ALA A 512 0.81 -13.09 22.34
C ALA A 512 -0.44 -13.67 23.01
#